data_AF-A0A7C5T186-F1
#
_entry.id   AF-A0A7C5T186-F1
#
_cell.length_a   1.000
_cell.length_b   1.000
_cell.length_c   1.000
_cell.angle_alpha   90.00
_cell.angle_beta   90.00
_cell.angle_gamma   90.00
#
_symmetry.space_group_name_H-M   'P 1'
#
loop_
_entity.id
_entity.type
_entity.pdbx_description
1 polymer ?
#
loop_
_entity_poly.entity_id
_entity_poly.type
_entity_poly.pdbx_seq_one_letter_code
_entity_poly.pdbx_strand_id
1 'polypeptide(L)'
;MGTATAGGPLLRALRSSGVGSLLLAAVSLLLMVYGALHHNPLLTRRVTYDYFVWASALLTLVAVYWELRRLRDKPLYSTALLLVLGGAFTALGRVLSLYYNRTFTVGYFGGLIGDYYTYMGYVSSLLVLAGSFVVLATTVLHVALRGVIVVKEGPRVCDAFSALLELARTAGSLLCRYPALAALAVGLLAFALRFAPELHWWPQLIGWDTPEYVAHVLDFRERFSPFASYYWMGSLRNTPPLLPTLLAPLSYVVDAWYIFKVYPSVAYGALASMSTLLAVELYGRRGWVGLLSGTLTAVYVLNLRISWDYHRQLLGSVVLLAATLALERWGEPRTPKRAAAVALLLAACGLSHEVTGFAGFVLSLVLLHRGLRGGG
;
A
#
# COMPACT_ATOMS: atom_id res chain seq x y z
N MET A 1 9.90 -25.29 21.31
CA MET A 1 10.22 -25.91 20.01
C MET A 1 11.37 -25.13 19.36
N GLY A 2 12.59 -25.64 19.48
CA GLY A 2 13.78 -25.00 18.90
C GLY A 2 13.92 -25.37 17.43
N THR A 3 13.82 -24.39 16.54
CA THR A 3 14.20 -24.56 15.14
C THR A 3 15.73 -24.59 15.07
N ALA A 4 16.29 -25.79 14.93
CA ALA A 4 17.71 -25.97 14.61
C ALA A 4 17.95 -25.36 13.22
N THR A 5 18.40 -24.11 13.16
CA THR A 5 18.79 -23.47 11.90
C THR A 5 19.99 -24.21 11.33
N ALA A 6 19.79 -24.85 10.18
CA ALA A 6 20.79 -25.59 9.40
C ALA A 6 21.87 -24.65 8.80
N GLY A 7 22.64 -23.99 9.66
CA GLY A 7 23.84 -23.25 9.27
C GLY A 7 25.06 -24.11 9.54
N GLY A 8 25.82 -24.46 8.48
CA GLY A 8 27.08 -25.17 8.57
C GLY A 8 28.09 -24.46 9.50
N PRO A 9 29.09 -25.17 10.04
CA PRO A 9 30.03 -24.66 11.04
C PRO A 9 30.76 -23.38 10.58
N LEU A 10 31.10 -23.28 9.29
CA LEU A 10 31.69 -22.09 8.67
C LEU A 10 30.80 -20.84 8.81
N LEU A 11 29.49 -20.99 8.55
CA LEU A 11 28.54 -19.89 8.54
C LEU A 11 28.27 -19.34 9.95
N ARG A 12 28.39 -20.21 10.97
CA ARG A 12 28.35 -19.78 12.38
C ARG A 12 29.61 -19.04 12.78
N ALA A 13 30.78 -19.49 12.35
CA ALA A 13 32.06 -18.85 12.65
C ALA A 13 32.19 -17.46 12.00
N LEU A 14 31.72 -17.31 10.76
CA LEU A 14 31.68 -16.02 10.07
C LEU A 14 30.72 -15.03 10.76
N ARG A 15 29.62 -15.52 11.34
CA ARG A 15 28.63 -14.69 12.03
C ARG A 15 29.09 -14.25 13.42
N SER A 16 29.80 -15.10 14.16
CA SER A 16 30.25 -14.78 15.53
C SER A 16 31.42 -13.79 15.57
N SER A 17 32.26 -13.78 14.53
CA SER A 17 33.46 -12.95 14.43
C SER A 17 33.23 -11.55 13.87
N GLY A 18 32.07 -11.28 13.26
CA GLY A 18 31.80 -10.03 12.51
C GLY A 18 32.44 -9.97 11.12
N VAL A 19 33.31 -10.94 10.79
CA VAL A 19 33.98 -11.04 9.49
C VAL A 19 32.96 -11.25 8.36
N GLY A 20 31.88 -12.00 8.61
CA GLY A 20 30.78 -12.14 7.65
C GLY A 20 30.11 -10.81 7.32
N SER A 21 29.76 -10.01 8.34
CA SER A 21 29.17 -8.67 8.16
C SER A 21 30.12 -7.75 7.40
N LEU A 22 31.43 -7.83 7.71
CA LEU A 22 32.48 -7.03 7.07
C LEU A 22 32.58 -7.34 5.57
N LEU A 23 32.63 -8.62 5.19
CA LEU A 23 32.69 -9.03 3.80
C LEU A 23 31.45 -8.58 3.02
N LEU A 24 30.25 -8.72 3.60
CA LEU A 24 29.01 -8.28 2.97
C LEU A 24 28.99 -6.76 2.76
N ALA A 25 29.39 -5.98 3.78
CA ALA A 25 29.46 -4.52 3.69
C ALA A 25 30.51 -4.06 2.65
N ALA A 26 31.66 -4.75 2.57
CA ALA A 26 32.72 -4.45 1.61
C ALA A 26 32.26 -4.74 0.17
N VAL A 27 31.68 -5.92 -0.09
CA VAL A 27 31.14 -6.28 -1.40
C VAL A 27 30.02 -5.33 -1.79
N SER A 28 29.13 -4.98 -0.86
CA SER A 28 28.07 -4.01 -1.09
C SER A 28 28.61 -2.64 -1.55
N LEU A 29 29.60 -2.09 -0.84
CA LEU A 29 30.20 -0.80 -1.18
C LEU A 29 30.88 -0.87 -2.55
N LEU A 30 31.63 -1.94 -2.83
CA LEU A 30 32.29 -2.14 -4.12
C LEU A 30 31.30 -2.21 -5.28
N LEU A 31 30.19 -2.95 -5.11
CA LEU A 31 29.13 -3.04 -6.12
C LEU A 31 28.50 -1.67 -6.39
N MET A 32 28.25 -0.88 -5.34
CA MET A 32 27.65 0.44 -5.48
C MET A 32 28.60 1.43 -6.16
N VAL A 33 29.88 1.45 -5.77
CA VAL A 33 30.91 2.28 -6.42
C VAL A 33 31.08 1.90 -7.88
N TYR A 34 31.19 0.59 -8.16
CA TYR A 34 31.31 0.08 -9.53
C TYR A 34 30.09 0.46 -10.37
N GLY A 35 28.88 0.25 -9.85
CA GLY A 35 27.63 0.63 -10.51
C GLY A 35 27.56 2.14 -10.78
N ALA A 36 27.90 2.98 -9.80
CA ALA A 36 27.85 4.43 -9.94
C ALA A 36 28.85 4.99 -10.95
N LEU A 37 30.04 4.40 -11.05
CA LEU A 37 31.10 4.85 -11.96
C LEU A 37 30.94 4.30 -13.38
N HIS A 38 30.68 3.00 -13.54
CA HIS A 38 30.66 2.34 -14.86
C HIS A 38 29.27 2.23 -15.47
N HIS A 39 28.23 2.26 -14.65
CA HIS A 39 26.84 2.13 -15.08
C HIS A 39 26.02 3.35 -14.69
N ASN A 40 26.63 4.54 -14.67
CA ASN A 40 25.91 5.77 -14.37
C ASN A 40 24.68 5.90 -15.29
N PRO A 41 23.45 5.89 -14.74
CA PRO A 41 22.24 5.87 -15.55
C PRO A 41 22.03 7.18 -16.30
N LEU A 42 22.62 8.28 -15.83
CA LEU A 42 22.58 9.58 -16.53
C LEU A 42 23.36 9.55 -17.84
N LEU A 43 24.39 8.69 -17.93
CA LEU A 43 25.24 8.57 -19.11
C LEU A 43 24.83 7.40 -20.01
N THR A 44 24.43 6.28 -19.41
CA THR A 44 24.24 5.01 -20.14
C THR A 44 22.79 4.68 -20.42
N ARG A 45 21.83 5.30 -19.71
CA ARG A 45 20.39 4.94 -19.72
C ARG A 45 20.14 3.43 -19.57
N ARG A 46 21.02 2.68 -18.89
CA ARG A 46 20.84 1.23 -18.68
C ARG A 46 20.16 0.96 -17.35
N VAL A 47 19.27 -0.04 -17.33
CA VAL A 47 18.65 -0.58 -16.11
C VAL A 47 19.66 -1.31 -15.20
N THR A 48 20.88 -1.57 -15.70
CA THR A 48 21.92 -2.34 -14.98
C THR A 48 22.28 -1.71 -13.64
N TYR A 49 22.26 -0.38 -13.54
CA TYR A 49 22.50 0.34 -12.30
C TYR A 49 21.53 -0.09 -11.19
N ASP A 50 20.26 -0.34 -11.51
CA ASP A 50 19.26 -0.71 -10.51
C ASP A 50 19.59 -2.02 -9.81
N TYR A 51 20.15 -3.00 -10.56
CA TYR A 51 20.58 -4.27 -9.98
C TYR A 51 21.71 -4.07 -8.97
N PHE A 52 22.66 -3.16 -9.25
CA PHE A 52 23.73 -2.83 -8.31
C PHE A 52 23.19 -2.16 -7.05
N VAL A 53 22.26 -1.21 -7.18
CA VAL A 53 21.63 -0.55 -6.03
C VAL A 53 20.85 -1.56 -5.18
N TRP A 54 20.09 -2.47 -5.81
CA TRP A 54 19.37 -3.53 -5.10
C TRP A 54 20.31 -4.49 -4.38
N ALA A 55 21.32 -5.00 -5.08
CA ALA A 55 22.29 -5.91 -4.49
C ALA A 55 23.01 -5.25 -3.31
N SER A 56 23.49 -4.01 -3.48
CA SER A 56 24.13 -3.25 -2.41
C SER A 56 23.18 -3.03 -1.22
N ALA A 57 21.95 -2.59 -1.47
CA ALA A 57 20.99 -2.35 -0.39
C ALA A 57 20.70 -3.63 0.42
N LEU A 58 20.45 -4.75 -0.27
CA LEU A 58 20.20 -6.03 0.39
C LEU A 58 21.41 -6.51 1.20
N LEU A 59 22.61 -6.48 0.60
CA LEU A 59 23.84 -6.92 1.28
C LEU A 59 24.15 -6.05 2.51
N THR A 60 23.98 -4.74 2.41
CA THR A 60 24.19 -3.82 3.55
C THR A 60 23.17 -4.06 4.65
N LEU A 61 21.89 -4.24 4.33
CA LEU A 61 20.86 -4.52 5.35
C LEU A 61 21.07 -5.88 6.03
N VAL A 62 21.55 -6.89 5.30
CA VAL A 62 21.94 -8.18 5.88
C VAL A 62 23.16 -8.02 6.78
N ALA A 63 24.17 -7.25 6.37
CA ALA A 63 25.35 -6.96 7.19
C ALA A 63 24.96 -6.25 8.51
N VAL A 64 24.09 -5.22 8.43
CA VAL A 64 23.55 -4.53 9.62
C VAL A 64 22.81 -5.50 10.53
N TYR A 65 21.91 -6.33 9.97
CA TYR A 65 21.17 -7.31 10.76
C TYR A 65 22.08 -8.32 11.46
N TRP A 66 23.11 -8.83 10.77
CA TRP A 66 24.06 -9.77 11.36
C TRP A 66 24.88 -9.13 12.48
N GLU A 67 25.37 -7.90 12.26
CA GLU A 67 26.19 -7.20 13.23
C GLU A 67 25.37 -6.75 14.46
N LEU A 68 24.16 -6.21 14.26
CA LEU A 68 23.26 -5.87 15.38
C LEU A 68 22.88 -7.10 16.21
N ARG A 69 22.71 -8.27 15.59
CA ARG A 69 22.44 -9.52 16.32
C ARG A 69 23.65 -9.97 17.15
N ARG A 70 24.87 -9.79 16.64
CA ARG A 70 26.12 -10.05 17.38
C ARG A 70 26.26 -9.08 18.57
N LEU A 71 25.84 -7.84 18.38
CA LEU A 71 25.95 -6.75 19.36
C LEU A 71 24.70 -6.56 20.22
N ARG A 72 23.79 -7.53 20.26
CA ARG A 72 22.47 -7.41 20.91
C ARG A 72 22.54 -6.94 22.38
N ASP A 73 23.58 -7.39 23.10
CA ASP A 73 23.75 -7.17 24.54
C ASP A 73 24.52 -5.86 24.84
N LYS A 74 24.92 -5.12 23.80
CA LYS A 74 25.66 -3.86 23.93
C LYS A 74 24.71 -2.65 23.99
N PRO A 75 25.11 -1.55 24.66
CA PRO A 75 24.33 -0.31 24.69
C PRO A 75 24.08 0.25 23.29
N LEU A 76 22.86 0.75 23.04
CA LEU A 76 22.51 1.40 21.78
C LEU A 76 23.30 2.69 21.56
N TYR A 77 23.57 3.46 22.62
CA TYR A 77 24.41 4.67 22.60
C TYR A 77 25.90 4.31 22.54
N SER A 78 26.26 3.57 21.50
CA SER A 78 27.61 3.16 21.15
C SER A 78 27.79 3.32 19.64
N THR A 79 28.94 2.89 19.12
CA THR A 79 29.16 2.74 17.67
C THR A 79 28.11 1.85 16.99
N ALA A 80 27.30 1.06 17.74
CA ALA A 80 26.13 0.37 17.19
C ALA A 80 25.05 1.32 16.62
N LEU A 81 24.93 2.55 17.13
CA LEU A 81 24.00 3.55 16.57
C LEU A 81 24.38 3.93 15.14
N LEU A 82 25.68 3.97 14.82
CA LEU A 82 26.15 4.24 13.46
C LEU A 82 25.75 3.13 12.49
N LEU A 83 25.69 1.86 12.94
CA LEU A 83 25.13 0.77 12.12
C LEU A 83 23.65 0.97 11.83
N VAL A 84 22.88 1.41 12.82
CA VAL A 84 21.44 1.71 12.65
C VAL A 84 21.25 2.87 11.67
N LEU A 85 22.03 3.94 11.81
CA LEU A 85 21.99 5.10 10.90
C LEU A 85 22.42 4.72 9.48
N GLY A 86 23.50 3.95 9.32
CA GLY A 86 23.94 3.45 8.02
C GLY A 86 22.88 2.59 7.34
N GLY A 87 22.26 1.66 8.09
CA GLY A 87 21.13 0.87 7.61
C GLY A 87 19.91 1.73 7.23
N ALA A 88 19.62 2.78 8.01
CA ALA A 88 18.54 3.72 7.73
C ALA A 88 18.80 4.52 6.44
N PHE A 89 20.01 5.01 6.21
CA PHE A 89 20.40 5.67 4.96
C PHE A 89 20.28 4.74 3.76
N THR A 90 20.70 3.49 3.89
CA THR A 90 20.53 2.47 2.85
C THR A 90 19.06 2.22 2.53
N ALA A 91 18.22 2.02 3.55
CA ALA A 91 16.79 1.79 3.36
C ALA A 91 16.10 3.02 2.74
N LEU A 92 16.39 4.22 3.26
CA LEU A 92 15.83 5.47 2.77
C LEU A 92 16.26 5.75 1.33
N GLY A 93 17.54 5.56 1.02
CA GLY A 93 18.07 5.73 -0.34
C GLY A 93 17.36 4.86 -1.37
N ARG A 94 17.06 3.60 -1.01
CA ARG A 94 16.31 2.68 -1.87
C ARG A 94 14.83 3.07 -1.99
N VAL A 95 14.18 3.44 -0.90
CA VAL A 95 12.77 3.84 -0.92
C VAL A 95 12.58 5.12 -1.74
N LEU A 96 13.44 6.12 -1.53
CA LEU A 96 13.42 7.36 -2.28
C LEU A 96 13.78 7.15 -3.75
N SER A 97 14.77 6.30 -4.06
CA SER A 97 15.11 6.02 -5.46
C SER A 97 13.96 5.33 -6.20
N LEU A 98 13.28 4.38 -5.56
CA LEU A 98 12.07 3.76 -6.10
C LEU A 98 10.95 4.77 -6.31
N TYR A 99 10.74 5.67 -5.35
CA TYR A 99 9.73 6.72 -5.45
C TYR A 99 9.97 7.63 -6.65
N TYR A 100 11.20 8.16 -6.79
CA TYR A 100 11.54 9.08 -7.87
C TYR A 100 11.75 8.41 -9.23
N ASN A 101 12.04 7.11 -9.29
CA ASN A 101 12.11 6.37 -10.56
C ASN A 101 10.71 6.07 -11.13
N ARG A 102 9.71 5.88 -10.25
CA ARG A 102 8.30 5.70 -10.64
C ARG A 102 7.64 6.96 -11.21
N THR A 103 8.34 8.09 -11.23
CA THR A 103 7.90 9.33 -11.89
C THR A 103 7.94 9.25 -13.43
N PHE A 104 8.64 8.25 -14.00
CA PHE A 104 8.76 8.13 -15.46
C PHE A 104 8.50 6.70 -15.94
N THR A 105 7.23 6.32 -16.09
CA THR A 105 6.79 5.40 -17.16
C THR A 105 5.28 5.53 -17.34
N VAL A 106 4.89 6.34 -18.32
CA VAL A 106 3.65 6.31 -19.11
C VAL A 106 2.65 5.22 -18.67
N GLY A 107 1.86 5.49 -17.63
CA GLY A 107 0.64 4.73 -17.31
C GLY A 107 0.79 3.28 -16.82
N TYR A 108 1.99 2.76 -16.56
CA TYR A 108 2.18 1.38 -16.10
C TYR A 108 3.11 1.28 -14.89
N PHE A 109 2.85 0.30 -14.01
CA PHE A 109 3.73 -0.01 -12.89
C PHE A 109 5.12 -0.40 -13.41
N GLY A 110 6.11 0.48 -13.23
CA GLY A 110 7.52 0.15 -13.38
C GLY A 110 7.91 -1.03 -12.48
N GLY A 111 8.82 -1.86 -12.97
CA GLY A 111 9.32 -3.03 -12.23
C GLY A 111 9.93 -2.60 -10.90
N LEU A 112 9.73 -3.40 -9.83
CA LEU A 112 10.40 -3.15 -8.55
C LEU A 112 11.93 -3.20 -8.69
N ILE A 113 12.41 -4.05 -9.60
CA ILE A 113 13.81 -4.28 -9.94
C ILE A 113 13.96 -4.14 -11.46
N GLY A 114 15.04 -3.51 -11.89
CA GLY A 114 15.39 -3.35 -13.31
C GLY A 114 14.70 -2.15 -13.96
N ASP A 115 14.54 -1.05 -13.23
CA ASP A 115 13.93 0.18 -13.76
C ASP A 115 14.97 1.22 -14.21
N TYR A 116 14.55 2.13 -15.08
CA TYR A 116 15.36 3.26 -15.50
C TYR A 116 15.42 4.30 -14.38
N TYR A 117 16.59 4.92 -14.21
CA TYR A 117 16.79 5.93 -13.18
C TYR A 117 16.53 7.32 -13.72
N THR A 118 15.68 8.06 -12.99
CA THR A 118 15.57 9.51 -13.16
C THR A 118 16.75 10.18 -12.47
N TYR A 119 16.99 11.47 -12.75
CA TYR A 119 18.02 12.23 -12.04
C TYR A 119 17.81 12.20 -10.53
N MET A 120 16.60 12.50 -10.06
CA MET A 120 16.28 12.50 -8.64
C MET A 120 16.36 11.10 -8.01
N GLY A 121 15.95 10.05 -8.75
CA GLY A 121 16.11 8.68 -8.27
C GLY A 121 17.57 8.27 -8.17
N TYR A 122 18.42 8.73 -9.09
CA TYR A 122 19.86 8.45 -9.05
C TYR A 122 20.52 9.13 -7.86
N VAL A 123 20.29 10.44 -7.69
CA VAL A 123 20.80 11.20 -6.54
C VAL A 123 20.34 10.58 -5.22
N SER A 124 19.06 10.20 -5.12
CA SER A 124 18.52 9.53 -3.93
C SER A 124 19.18 8.18 -3.67
N SER A 125 19.50 7.41 -4.71
CA SER A 125 20.19 6.13 -4.53
C SER A 125 21.61 6.25 -4.03
N LEU A 126 22.26 7.42 -4.15
CA LEU A 126 23.60 7.64 -3.57
C LEU A 126 23.57 7.60 -2.03
N LEU A 127 22.41 7.73 -1.38
CA LEU A 127 22.27 7.43 0.04
C LEU A 127 22.55 5.94 0.36
N VAL A 128 22.33 5.03 -0.59
CA VAL A 128 22.75 3.62 -0.47
C VAL A 128 24.27 3.53 -0.38
N LEU A 129 24.99 4.31 -1.19
CA LEU A 129 26.45 4.39 -1.14
C LEU A 129 26.93 4.92 0.22
N ALA A 130 26.36 6.04 0.68
CA ALA A 130 26.69 6.63 1.97
C ALA A 130 26.40 5.67 3.14
N GLY A 131 25.22 5.02 3.14
CA GLY A 131 24.85 4.03 4.14
C GLY A 131 25.78 2.83 4.15
N SER A 132 26.09 2.26 2.99
CA SER A 132 27.04 1.16 2.84
C SER A 132 28.44 1.51 3.35
N PHE A 133 28.91 2.74 3.11
CA PHE A 133 30.18 3.23 3.64
C PHE A 133 30.16 3.32 5.17
N VAL A 134 29.13 3.93 5.76
CA VAL A 134 28.99 4.03 7.22
C VAL A 134 28.96 2.65 7.88
N VAL A 135 28.22 1.70 7.30
CA VAL A 135 28.15 0.32 7.80
C VAL A 135 29.51 -0.36 7.70
N LEU A 136 30.22 -0.23 6.57
CA LEU A 136 31.55 -0.80 6.39
C LEU A 136 32.54 -0.24 7.42
N ALA A 137 32.67 1.08 7.51
CA ALA A 137 33.60 1.74 8.42
C ALA A 137 33.34 1.36 9.88
N THR A 138 32.07 1.31 10.27
CA THR A 138 31.68 0.90 11.62
C THR A 138 31.97 -0.58 11.88
N THR A 139 31.75 -1.45 10.91
CA THR A 139 32.05 -2.88 11.04
C THR A 139 33.55 -3.15 11.11
N VAL A 140 34.37 -2.44 10.30
CA VAL A 140 35.84 -2.49 10.40
C VAL A 140 36.29 -2.13 11.81
N LEU A 141 35.75 -1.04 12.36
CA LEU A 141 36.04 -0.61 13.72
C LEU A 141 35.68 -1.69 14.76
N HIS A 142 34.51 -2.30 14.64
CA HIS A 142 34.08 -3.36 15.57
C HIS A 142 34.94 -4.62 15.49
N VAL A 143 35.38 -5.01 14.29
CA VAL A 143 36.27 -6.15 14.09
C VAL A 143 37.66 -5.86 14.64
N ALA A 144 38.21 -4.68 14.36
CA ALA A 144 39.53 -4.26 14.83
C ALA A 144 39.60 -4.18 16.36
N LEU A 145 38.59 -3.57 16.99
CA LEU A 145 38.53 -3.42 18.45
C LEU A 145 37.98 -4.66 19.17
N ARG A 146 37.52 -5.67 18.43
CA ARG A 146 36.81 -6.86 18.96
C ARG A 146 35.62 -6.48 19.87
N GLY A 147 34.99 -5.33 19.64
CA GLY A 147 33.98 -4.75 20.53
C GLY A 147 33.36 -3.46 19.99
N VAL A 148 32.58 -2.78 20.82
CA VAL A 148 31.97 -1.48 20.51
C VAL A 148 32.55 -0.40 21.39
N ILE A 149 32.61 0.83 20.89
CA ILE A 149 32.94 2.00 21.72
C ILE A 149 31.64 2.50 22.33
N VAL A 150 31.52 2.39 23.65
CA VAL A 150 30.34 2.86 24.39
C VAL A 150 30.49 4.35 24.67
N VAL A 151 29.53 5.15 24.20
CA VAL A 151 29.50 6.60 24.44
C VAL A 151 28.78 6.89 25.75
N LYS A 152 27.65 6.22 25.97
CA LYS A 152 26.83 6.36 27.18
C LYS A 152 26.17 5.03 27.53
N GLU A 153 26.06 4.73 28.82
CA GLU A 153 25.19 3.64 29.27
C GLU A 153 23.72 3.99 28.99
N GLY A 154 22.97 2.99 28.53
CA GLY A 154 21.60 3.19 28.06
C GLY A 154 20.95 1.87 27.66
N PRO A 155 19.78 1.93 27.00
CA PRO A 155 19.08 0.72 26.57
C PRO A 155 19.98 -0.09 25.64
N ARG A 156 19.95 -1.41 25.78
CA ARG A 156 20.69 -2.31 24.89
C ARG A 156 19.98 -2.38 23.54
N VAL A 157 20.71 -2.83 22.51
CA VAL A 157 20.13 -3.06 21.18
C VAL A 157 18.94 -4.04 21.26
N CYS A 158 19.04 -5.08 22.11
CA CYS A 158 17.94 -6.01 22.34
C CYS A 158 16.69 -5.35 22.95
N ASP A 159 16.87 -4.38 23.84
CA ASP A 159 15.77 -3.69 24.51
C ASP A 159 15.01 -2.81 23.50
N ALA A 160 15.74 -2.08 22.65
CA ALA A 160 15.16 -1.28 21.58
C ALA A 160 14.39 -2.14 20.55
N PHE A 161 14.98 -3.26 20.13
CA PHE A 161 14.31 -4.19 19.22
C PHE A 161 13.07 -4.83 19.85
N SER A 162 13.15 -5.19 21.14
CA SER A 162 12.03 -5.79 21.88
C SER A 162 10.89 -4.78 22.05
N ALA A 163 11.22 -3.52 22.39
CA ALA A 163 10.24 -2.44 22.50
C ALA A 163 9.53 -2.16 21.16
N LEU A 164 10.26 -2.14 20.04
CA LEU A 164 9.66 -2.01 18.70
C LEU A 164 8.74 -3.19 18.37
N LEU A 165 9.17 -4.41 18.68
CA LEU A 165 8.37 -5.62 18.44
C LEU A 165 7.12 -5.63 19.32
N GLU A 166 7.23 -5.19 20.57
CA GLU A 166 6.11 -5.06 21.50
C GLU A 166 5.13 -3.98 21.04
N LEU A 167 5.62 -2.84 20.56
CA LEU A 167 4.80 -1.80 19.96
C LEU A 167 4.06 -2.33 18.73
N ALA A 168 4.74 -3.03 17.83
CA ALA A 168 4.14 -3.62 16.64
C ALA A 168 3.09 -4.69 17.01
N ARG A 169 3.36 -5.52 18.01
CA ARG A 169 2.41 -6.51 18.53
C ARG A 169 1.21 -5.86 19.18
N THR A 170 1.40 -4.78 19.93
CA THR A 170 0.32 -4.03 20.60
C THR A 170 -0.54 -3.30 19.58
N ALA A 171 0.06 -2.63 18.59
CA ALA A 171 -0.67 -2.02 17.49
C ALA A 171 -1.44 -3.08 16.68
N GLY A 172 -0.79 -4.19 16.34
CA GLY A 172 -1.41 -5.28 15.61
C GLY A 172 -2.55 -5.94 16.39
N SER A 173 -2.42 -6.12 17.70
CA SER A 173 -3.46 -6.70 18.54
C SER A 173 -4.65 -5.74 18.70
N LEU A 174 -4.40 -4.42 18.82
CA LEU A 174 -5.45 -3.40 18.84
C LEU A 174 -6.24 -3.40 17.53
N LEU A 175 -5.56 -3.36 16.38
CA LEU A 175 -6.23 -3.41 15.08
C LEU A 175 -7.02 -4.72 14.92
N CYS A 176 -6.47 -5.86 15.34
CA CYS A 176 -7.19 -7.14 15.29
C CYS A 176 -8.39 -7.19 16.25
N ARG A 177 -8.33 -6.47 17.39
CA ARG A 177 -9.41 -6.44 18.39
C ARG A 177 -10.56 -5.53 17.98
N TYR A 178 -10.27 -4.45 17.24
CA TYR A 178 -11.23 -3.42 16.86
C TYR A 178 -11.38 -3.34 15.34
N PRO A 179 -12.35 -4.07 14.74
CA PRO A 179 -12.52 -4.15 13.29
C PRO A 179 -12.72 -2.80 12.60
N ALA A 180 -13.36 -1.85 13.26
CA ALA A 180 -13.54 -0.49 12.73
C ALA A 180 -12.20 0.25 12.60
N LEU A 181 -11.29 0.10 13.57
CA LEU A 181 -9.95 0.68 13.50
C LEU A 181 -9.12 0.00 12.41
N ALA A 182 -9.21 -1.33 12.28
CA ALA A 182 -8.58 -2.04 11.17
C ALA A 182 -9.08 -1.54 9.81
N ALA A 183 -10.40 -1.42 9.63
CA ALA A 183 -11.00 -0.94 8.39
C ALA A 183 -10.59 0.51 8.07
N LEU A 184 -10.51 1.38 9.09
CA LEU A 184 -10.03 2.75 8.93
C LEU A 184 -8.55 2.78 8.54
N ALA A 185 -7.68 2.04 9.24
CA ALA A 185 -6.26 2.01 8.96
C ALA A 185 -5.96 1.52 7.54
N VAL A 186 -6.62 0.45 7.12
CA VAL A 186 -6.49 -0.09 5.76
C VAL A 186 -7.12 0.85 4.72
N GLY A 187 -8.25 1.49 5.05
CA GLY A 187 -8.88 2.48 4.17
C GLY A 187 -7.99 3.69 3.93
N LEU A 188 -7.31 4.19 4.97
CA LEU A 188 -6.33 5.28 4.85
C LEU A 188 -5.10 4.85 4.05
N LEU A 189 -4.63 3.61 4.22
CA LEU A 189 -3.55 3.06 3.39
C LEU A 189 -3.97 3.04 1.91
N ALA A 190 -5.15 2.50 1.59
CA ALA A 190 -5.68 2.45 0.23
C ALA A 190 -5.87 3.85 -0.37
N PHE A 191 -6.45 4.78 0.41
CA PHE A 191 -6.56 6.19 0.04
C PHE A 191 -5.19 6.77 -0.32
N ALA A 192 -4.18 6.61 0.55
CA ALA A 192 -2.85 7.16 0.34
C ALA A 192 -2.16 6.57 -0.90
N LEU A 193 -2.26 5.24 -1.10
CA LEU A 193 -1.71 4.56 -2.28
C LEU A 193 -2.32 5.09 -3.57
N ARG A 194 -3.64 5.33 -3.59
CA ARG A 194 -4.36 5.83 -4.77
C ARG A 194 -4.22 7.34 -4.98
N PHE A 195 -4.09 8.12 -3.90
CA PHE A 195 -3.99 9.57 -3.96
C PHE A 195 -2.57 10.06 -4.27
N ALA A 196 -1.53 9.28 -3.97
CA ALA A 196 -0.16 9.67 -4.23
C ALA A 196 0.12 10.06 -5.71
N PRO A 197 -0.37 9.31 -6.72
CA PRO A 197 -0.29 9.75 -8.11
C PRO A 197 -1.01 11.08 -8.38
N GLU A 198 -2.16 11.35 -7.75
CA GLU A 198 -2.94 12.57 -7.98
C GLU A 198 -2.20 13.85 -7.54
N LEU A 199 -1.45 13.75 -6.44
CA LEU A 199 -0.56 14.80 -5.96
C LEU A 199 0.61 15.01 -6.92
N HIS A 200 1.15 13.92 -7.46
CA HIS A 200 2.30 13.97 -8.34
C HIS A 200 1.96 14.63 -9.68
N TRP A 201 0.84 14.25 -10.28
CA TRP A 201 0.37 14.81 -11.56
C TRP A 201 -0.55 16.02 -11.38
N TRP A 202 -0.48 16.70 -10.24
CA TRP A 202 -1.31 17.87 -10.00
C TRP A 202 -0.98 18.99 -11.01
N PRO A 203 -1.98 19.65 -11.64
CA PRO A 203 -3.43 19.53 -11.43
C PRO A 203 -4.16 18.58 -12.40
N GLN A 204 -3.45 17.85 -13.27
CA GLN A 204 -4.02 17.06 -14.37
C GLN A 204 -4.77 15.83 -13.91
N LEU A 205 -5.98 15.59 -14.39
CA LEU A 205 -6.76 14.38 -14.06
C LEU A 205 -6.01 13.12 -14.48
N ILE A 206 -6.17 12.06 -13.68
CA ILE A 206 -5.66 10.72 -13.98
C ILE A 206 -6.82 9.82 -14.38
N GLY A 207 -6.59 8.99 -15.40
CA GLY A 207 -7.56 8.04 -15.92
C GLY A 207 -8.18 8.52 -17.23
N TRP A 208 -8.39 7.59 -18.15
CA TRP A 208 -8.87 7.90 -19.50
C TRP A 208 -10.30 8.46 -19.47
N ASP A 209 -11.18 7.85 -18.67
CA ASP A 209 -12.59 8.22 -18.59
C ASP A 209 -12.85 9.39 -17.60
N THR A 210 -11.89 9.78 -16.77
CA THR A 210 -12.08 10.78 -15.70
C THR A 210 -12.57 12.14 -16.23
N PRO A 211 -12.04 12.69 -17.34
CA PRO A 211 -12.57 13.93 -17.92
C PRO A 211 -14.05 13.81 -18.35
N GLU A 212 -14.47 12.65 -18.87
CA GLU A 212 -15.88 12.39 -19.22
C GLU A 212 -16.77 12.37 -17.96
N TYR A 213 -16.27 11.81 -16.85
CA TYR A 213 -16.98 11.87 -15.57
C TYR A 213 -17.14 13.30 -15.04
N VAL A 214 -16.13 14.15 -15.21
CA VAL A 214 -16.20 15.57 -14.84
C VAL A 214 -17.28 16.27 -15.67
N ALA A 215 -17.22 16.14 -17.00
CA ALA A 215 -18.21 16.73 -17.90
C ALA A 215 -19.62 16.24 -17.58
N HIS A 216 -19.79 14.94 -17.37
CA HIS A 216 -21.08 14.34 -17.03
C HIS A 216 -21.67 14.88 -15.72
N VAL A 217 -20.86 15.10 -14.68
CA VAL A 217 -21.33 15.72 -13.44
C VAL A 217 -21.74 17.17 -13.64
N LEU A 218 -21.05 17.92 -14.51
CA LEU A 218 -21.43 19.29 -14.85
C LEU A 218 -22.74 19.33 -15.64
N ASP A 219 -22.91 18.48 -16.65
CA ASP A 219 -24.17 18.37 -17.40
C ASP A 219 -25.35 17.98 -16.48
N PHE A 220 -25.12 17.03 -15.56
CA PHE A 220 -26.10 16.61 -14.57
C PHE A 220 -26.42 17.70 -13.55
N ARG A 221 -25.45 18.58 -13.25
CA ARG A 221 -25.68 19.74 -12.38
C ARG A 221 -26.64 20.73 -13.05
N GLU A 222 -26.42 21.04 -14.33
CA GLU A 222 -27.28 21.97 -15.09
C GLU A 222 -28.70 21.43 -15.29
N ARG A 223 -28.83 20.11 -15.47
CA ARG A 223 -30.11 19.41 -15.51
C ARG A 223 -30.10 18.26 -14.53
N PHE A 224 -30.57 18.49 -13.31
CA PHE A 224 -30.65 17.44 -12.29
C PHE A 224 -31.80 16.45 -12.61
N SER A 225 -31.54 15.48 -13.50
CA SER A 225 -32.50 14.46 -13.91
C SER A 225 -31.88 13.06 -13.94
N PRO A 226 -32.05 12.23 -12.88
CA PRO A 226 -31.41 10.92 -12.76
C PRO A 226 -31.68 9.92 -13.88
N PHE A 227 -32.76 10.07 -14.65
CA PHE A 227 -33.12 9.09 -15.69
C PHE A 227 -33.14 9.70 -17.10
N ALA A 228 -32.55 10.89 -17.27
CA ALA A 228 -32.37 11.50 -18.59
C ALA A 228 -31.13 10.95 -19.30
N SER A 229 -31.09 11.15 -20.63
CA SER A 229 -29.88 10.88 -21.41
C SER A 229 -28.90 12.06 -21.30
N TYR A 230 -27.64 11.74 -21.05
CA TYR A 230 -26.53 12.70 -21.03
C TYR A 230 -25.47 12.30 -22.04
N TYR A 231 -24.62 13.24 -22.43
CA TYR A 231 -23.49 12.92 -23.27
C TYR A 231 -22.48 12.08 -22.48
N TRP A 232 -22.10 10.94 -23.05
CA TRP A 232 -21.15 10.01 -22.45
C TRP A 232 -20.42 9.22 -23.54
N MET A 233 -19.10 9.34 -23.62
CA MET A 233 -18.27 8.55 -24.56
C MET A 233 -18.72 8.70 -26.02
N GLY A 234 -18.92 9.94 -26.46
CA GLY A 234 -19.21 10.25 -27.86
C GLY A 234 -20.69 10.25 -28.25
N SER A 235 -21.63 9.88 -27.37
CA SER A 235 -23.07 9.83 -27.69
C SER A 235 -23.97 10.14 -26.49
N LEU A 236 -25.24 10.46 -26.74
CA LEU A 236 -26.25 10.51 -25.67
C LEU A 236 -26.55 9.09 -25.15
N ARG A 237 -26.50 8.90 -23.83
CA ARG A 237 -26.75 7.62 -23.16
C ARG A 237 -27.48 7.82 -21.83
N ASN A 238 -28.30 6.84 -21.47
CA ASN A 238 -28.84 6.72 -20.12
C ASN A 238 -27.81 6.02 -19.23
N THR A 239 -26.94 6.79 -18.59
CA THR A 239 -25.94 6.27 -17.67
C THR A 239 -26.57 6.04 -16.28
N PRO A 240 -26.19 4.96 -15.57
CA PRO A 240 -26.53 4.77 -14.17
C PRO A 240 -26.23 6.04 -13.33
N PRO A 241 -27.23 6.60 -12.61
CA PRO A 241 -27.14 7.97 -12.10
C PRO A 241 -26.57 8.11 -10.69
N LEU A 242 -26.20 7.03 -10.00
CA LEU A 242 -25.82 7.12 -8.59
C LEU A 242 -24.63 8.05 -8.36
N LEU A 243 -23.57 7.91 -9.16
CA LEU A 243 -22.37 8.73 -9.06
C LEU A 243 -22.66 10.24 -9.24
N PRO A 244 -23.28 10.69 -10.35
CA PRO A 244 -23.58 12.11 -10.52
C PRO A 244 -24.63 12.61 -9.51
N THR A 245 -25.58 11.79 -9.08
CA THR A 245 -26.53 12.16 -8.02
C THR A 245 -25.81 12.50 -6.70
N LEU A 246 -24.74 11.79 -6.37
CA LEU A 246 -23.93 12.05 -5.18
C LEU A 246 -22.99 13.25 -5.34
N LEU A 247 -22.36 13.40 -6.51
CA LEU A 247 -21.29 14.38 -6.72
C LEU A 247 -21.77 15.74 -7.25
N ALA A 248 -22.89 15.81 -7.97
CA ALA A 248 -23.42 17.08 -8.50
C ALA A 248 -23.78 18.10 -7.40
N PRO A 249 -24.35 17.72 -6.24
CA PRO A 249 -24.55 18.67 -5.14
C PRO A 249 -23.22 19.27 -4.64
N LEU A 250 -22.15 18.49 -4.64
CA LEU A 250 -20.81 18.95 -4.23
C LEU A 250 -20.20 19.89 -5.28
N SER A 251 -20.55 19.72 -6.56
CA SER A 251 -20.02 20.53 -7.66
C SER A 251 -20.57 21.97 -7.73
N TYR A 252 -21.53 22.31 -6.85
CA TYR A 252 -21.94 23.70 -6.59
C TYR A 252 -20.96 24.45 -5.68
N VAL A 253 -20.17 23.73 -4.86
CA VAL A 253 -19.24 24.32 -3.89
C VAL A 253 -17.80 24.23 -4.37
N VAL A 254 -17.44 23.12 -4.99
CA VAL A 254 -16.08 22.82 -5.47
C VAL A 254 -16.15 22.42 -6.93
N ASP A 255 -15.24 22.91 -7.77
CA ASP A 255 -15.23 22.50 -9.18
C ASP A 255 -15.14 20.97 -9.34
N ALA A 256 -15.93 20.41 -10.27
CA ALA A 256 -15.98 18.97 -10.51
C ALA A 256 -14.61 18.36 -10.82
N TRP A 257 -13.70 19.13 -11.44
CA TRP A 257 -12.31 18.74 -11.68
C TRP A 257 -11.60 18.38 -10.37
N TYR A 258 -11.73 19.20 -9.32
CA TYR A 258 -11.10 18.95 -8.03
C TYR A 258 -11.83 17.88 -7.21
N ILE A 259 -13.15 17.73 -7.39
CA ILE A 259 -13.88 16.61 -6.79
C ILE A 259 -13.29 15.28 -7.29
N PHE A 260 -13.08 15.13 -8.59
CA PHE A 260 -12.51 13.91 -9.17
C PHE A 260 -11.02 13.70 -8.88
N LYS A 261 -10.32 14.68 -8.28
CA LYS A 261 -8.98 14.47 -7.71
C LYS A 261 -9.00 13.72 -6.38
N VAL A 262 -10.07 13.85 -5.61
CA VAL A 262 -10.16 13.32 -4.25
C VAL A 262 -11.11 12.13 -4.17
N TYR A 263 -12.26 12.23 -4.84
CA TYR A 263 -13.32 11.22 -4.81
C TYR A 263 -12.82 9.79 -5.11
N PRO A 264 -12.04 9.52 -6.17
CA PRO A 264 -11.62 8.15 -6.48
C PRO A 264 -10.79 7.53 -5.36
N SER A 265 -9.93 8.31 -4.71
CA SER A 265 -9.13 7.87 -3.57
C SER A 265 -10.00 7.59 -2.33
N VAL A 266 -11.02 8.41 -2.08
CA VAL A 266 -11.99 8.20 -0.99
C VAL A 266 -12.80 6.93 -1.24
N ALA A 267 -13.34 6.75 -2.44
CA ALA A 267 -14.10 5.57 -2.81
C ALA A 267 -13.23 4.30 -2.78
N TYR A 268 -11.96 4.39 -3.17
CA TYR A 268 -11.00 3.29 -3.07
C TYR A 268 -10.66 2.92 -1.62
N GLY A 269 -10.49 3.93 -0.75
CA GLY A 269 -10.38 3.74 0.69
C GLY A 269 -11.60 3.01 1.26
N ALA A 270 -12.81 3.46 0.90
CA ALA A 270 -14.05 2.83 1.32
C ALA A 270 -14.16 1.37 0.83
N LEU A 271 -13.72 1.06 -0.39
CA LEU A 271 -13.69 -0.30 -0.93
C LEU A 271 -12.83 -1.22 -0.05
N ALA A 272 -11.61 -0.78 0.28
CA ALA A 272 -10.70 -1.54 1.12
C ALA A 272 -11.24 -1.69 2.56
N SER A 273 -11.84 -0.63 3.11
CA SER A 273 -12.51 -0.69 4.42
C SER A 273 -13.68 -1.68 4.46
N MET A 274 -14.55 -1.66 3.44
CA MET A 274 -15.68 -2.59 3.36
C MET A 274 -15.20 -4.04 3.19
N SER A 275 -14.14 -4.26 2.39
CA SER A 275 -13.49 -5.56 2.25
C SER A 275 -12.96 -6.09 3.59
N THR A 276 -12.27 -5.25 4.36
CA THR A 276 -11.84 -5.58 5.74
C THR A 276 -13.02 -5.97 6.62
N LEU A 277 -14.09 -5.15 6.67
CA LEU A 277 -15.23 -5.42 7.54
C LEU A 277 -15.97 -6.71 7.15
N LEU A 278 -16.16 -6.96 5.86
CA LEU A 278 -16.80 -8.16 5.34
C LEU A 278 -15.98 -9.41 5.68
N ALA A 279 -14.66 -9.38 5.48
CA ALA A 279 -13.79 -10.50 5.83
C ALA A 279 -13.76 -10.78 7.34
N VAL A 280 -13.80 -9.75 8.18
CA VAL A 280 -13.93 -9.95 9.63
C VAL A 280 -15.23 -10.66 9.96
N GLU A 281 -16.35 -10.26 9.34
CA GLU A 281 -17.66 -10.89 9.61
C GLU A 281 -17.67 -12.36 9.17
N LEU A 282 -17.28 -12.63 7.93
CA LEU A 282 -17.29 -13.98 7.33
C LEU A 282 -16.40 -14.99 8.07
N TYR A 283 -15.27 -14.54 8.62
CA TYR A 283 -14.30 -15.42 9.27
C TYR A 283 -14.38 -15.39 10.80
N GLY A 284 -15.58 -15.18 11.36
CA GLY A 284 -15.83 -15.31 12.80
C GLY A 284 -15.08 -14.28 13.63
N ARG A 285 -15.06 -13.02 13.17
CA ARG A 285 -14.43 -11.86 13.82
C ARG A 285 -12.92 -11.96 14.03
N ARG A 286 -12.24 -12.73 13.20
CA ARG A 286 -10.77 -12.80 13.17
C ARG A 286 -10.19 -11.54 12.52
N GLY A 287 -9.82 -10.54 13.33
CA GLY A 287 -9.34 -9.25 12.84
C GLY A 287 -8.14 -9.30 11.90
N TRP A 288 -7.22 -10.27 12.08
CA TRP A 288 -6.07 -10.43 11.18
C TRP A 288 -6.48 -10.80 9.75
N VAL A 289 -7.59 -11.53 9.57
CA VAL A 289 -8.13 -11.87 8.25
C VAL A 289 -8.67 -10.61 7.57
N GLY A 290 -9.31 -9.72 8.35
CA GLY A 290 -9.75 -8.41 7.88
C GLY A 290 -8.60 -7.52 7.41
N LEU A 291 -7.53 -7.44 8.19
CA LEU A 291 -6.33 -6.69 7.82
C LEU A 291 -5.71 -7.23 6.53
N LEU A 292 -5.57 -8.55 6.43
CA LEU A 292 -5.03 -9.20 5.23
C LEU A 292 -5.91 -8.92 4.01
N SER A 293 -7.21 -9.16 4.11
CA SER A 293 -8.17 -9.00 3.02
C SER A 293 -8.20 -7.57 2.48
N GLY A 294 -8.33 -6.57 3.35
CA GLY A 294 -8.35 -5.18 2.91
C GLY A 294 -6.99 -4.69 2.41
N THR A 295 -5.87 -5.15 2.99
CA THR A 295 -4.53 -4.81 2.47
C THR A 295 -4.33 -5.39 1.08
N LEU A 296 -4.71 -6.67 0.86
CA LEU A 296 -4.70 -7.28 -0.47
C LEU A 296 -5.59 -6.52 -1.44
N THR A 297 -6.77 -6.08 -1.00
CA THR A 297 -7.68 -5.25 -1.81
C THR A 297 -7.02 -3.93 -2.23
N ALA A 298 -6.29 -3.29 -1.31
CA ALA A 298 -5.61 -2.00 -1.50
C ALA A 298 -4.37 -2.08 -2.41
N VAL A 299 -3.71 -3.24 -2.48
CA VAL A 299 -2.53 -3.45 -3.34
C VAL A 299 -2.86 -4.21 -4.63
N TYR A 300 -4.10 -4.67 -4.79
CA TYR A 300 -4.50 -5.42 -5.98
C TYR A 300 -4.56 -4.51 -7.20
N VAL A 301 -3.69 -4.78 -8.18
CA VAL A 301 -3.46 -3.93 -9.36
C VAL A 301 -4.74 -3.68 -10.15
N LEU A 302 -5.63 -4.67 -10.30
CA LEU A 302 -6.88 -4.47 -11.03
C LEU A 302 -7.84 -3.52 -10.30
N ASN A 303 -7.90 -3.58 -8.97
CA ASN A 303 -8.72 -2.64 -8.20
C ASN A 303 -8.17 -1.22 -8.30
N LEU A 304 -6.84 -1.06 -8.26
CA LEU A 304 -6.18 0.23 -8.51
C LEU A 304 -6.51 0.76 -9.90
N ARG A 305 -6.44 -0.08 -10.94
CA ARG A 305 -6.83 0.29 -12.31
C ARG A 305 -8.29 0.73 -12.41
N ILE A 306 -9.22 -0.04 -11.82
CA ILE A 306 -10.64 0.33 -11.75
C ILE A 306 -10.82 1.69 -11.09
N SER A 307 -10.01 2.02 -10.07
CA SER A 307 -10.10 3.31 -9.39
C SER A 307 -9.50 4.50 -10.15
N TRP A 308 -8.75 4.26 -11.23
CA TRP A 308 -8.29 5.33 -12.13
C TRP A 308 -9.31 5.59 -13.24
N ASP A 309 -9.88 4.54 -13.83
CA ASP A 309 -10.69 4.67 -15.05
C ASP A 309 -12.20 4.47 -14.81
N TYR A 310 -12.63 3.61 -13.89
CA TYR A 310 -14.03 3.15 -13.81
C TYR A 310 -14.74 3.62 -12.52
N HIS A 311 -14.90 4.94 -12.36
CA HIS A 311 -15.45 5.57 -11.14
C HIS A 311 -16.85 5.11 -10.74
N ARG A 312 -17.73 4.84 -11.72
CA ARG A 312 -19.08 4.27 -11.50
C ARG A 312 -19.02 2.84 -10.97
N GLN A 313 -18.13 2.01 -11.53
CA GLN A 313 -17.93 0.64 -11.08
C GLN A 313 -17.32 0.61 -9.68
N LEU A 314 -16.34 1.48 -9.40
CA LEU A 314 -15.73 1.60 -8.08
C LEU A 314 -16.78 1.87 -7.00
N LEU A 315 -17.65 2.87 -7.21
CA LEU A 315 -18.76 3.16 -6.30
C LEU A 315 -19.69 1.97 -6.15
N GLY A 316 -20.04 1.32 -7.26
CA GLY A 316 -20.92 0.17 -7.25
C GLY A 316 -20.34 -1.01 -6.47
N SER A 317 -19.02 -1.22 -6.55
CA SER A 317 -18.32 -2.24 -5.75
C SER A 317 -18.35 -1.91 -4.26
N VAL A 318 -18.18 -0.64 -3.87
CA VAL A 318 -18.33 -0.21 -2.47
C VAL A 318 -19.74 -0.52 -1.96
N VAL A 319 -20.77 -0.13 -2.71
CA VAL A 319 -22.17 -0.36 -2.36
C VAL A 319 -22.49 -1.85 -2.30
N LEU A 320 -21.98 -2.65 -3.24
CA LEU A 320 -22.18 -4.10 -3.27
C LEU A 320 -21.55 -4.78 -2.04
N LEU A 321 -20.34 -4.38 -1.63
CA LEU A 321 -19.72 -4.89 -0.42
C LEU A 321 -20.49 -4.45 0.83
N ALA A 322 -21.01 -3.23 0.86
CA ALA A 322 -21.86 -2.77 1.96
C ALA A 322 -23.18 -3.56 2.04
N ALA A 323 -23.82 -3.86 0.91
CA ALA A 323 -25.02 -4.70 0.83
C ALA A 323 -24.73 -6.11 1.36
N THR A 324 -23.64 -6.72 0.88
CA THR A 324 -23.20 -8.06 1.30
C THR A 324 -22.87 -8.09 2.79
N LEU A 325 -22.17 -7.08 3.31
CA LEU A 325 -21.85 -6.95 4.73
C LEU A 325 -23.11 -6.81 5.59
N ALA A 326 -24.08 -6.01 5.15
CA ALA A 326 -25.36 -5.85 5.85
C ALA A 326 -26.12 -7.18 5.94
N LEU A 327 -26.16 -7.93 4.83
CA LEU A 327 -26.76 -9.26 4.77
C LEU A 327 -26.04 -10.26 5.67
N GLU A 328 -24.71 -10.27 5.66
CA GLU A 328 -23.93 -11.17 6.51
C GLU A 328 -24.16 -10.89 8.00
N ARG A 329 -24.18 -9.60 8.38
CA ARG A 329 -24.38 -9.18 9.78
C ARG A 329 -25.79 -9.42 10.30
N TRP A 330 -26.79 -9.19 9.46
CA TRP A 330 -28.19 -9.24 9.88
C TRP A 330 -28.86 -10.57 9.59
N GLY A 331 -28.23 -11.42 8.77
CA GLY A 331 -28.87 -12.58 8.17
C GLY A 331 -30.03 -12.14 7.27
N GLU A 332 -31.11 -12.91 7.29
CA GLU A 332 -32.34 -12.54 6.58
C GLU A 332 -32.96 -11.27 7.18
N PRO A 333 -33.28 -10.25 6.35
CA PRO A 333 -33.81 -8.99 6.83
C PRO A 333 -35.27 -9.11 7.28
N ARG A 334 -35.49 -9.55 8.52
CA ARG A 334 -36.84 -9.79 9.10
C ARG A 334 -37.59 -8.53 9.54
N THR A 335 -36.92 -7.39 9.62
CA THR A 335 -37.56 -6.12 10.01
C THR A 335 -37.70 -5.20 8.81
N PRO A 336 -38.76 -4.39 8.71
CA PRO A 336 -38.98 -3.50 7.56
C PRO A 336 -37.82 -2.52 7.36
N LYS A 337 -37.21 -2.05 8.45
CA LYS A 337 -36.03 -1.16 8.40
C LYS A 337 -34.83 -1.84 7.74
N ARG A 338 -34.52 -3.09 8.12
CA ARG A 338 -33.40 -3.85 7.52
C ARG A 338 -33.70 -4.23 6.08
N ALA A 339 -34.93 -4.62 5.77
CA ALA A 339 -35.36 -4.93 4.42
C ALA A 339 -35.24 -3.72 3.50
N ALA A 340 -35.71 -2.55 3.96
CA ALA A 340 -35.57 -1.30 3.23
C ALA A 340 -34.09 -0.93 3.01
N ALA A 341 -33.25 -1.02 4.04
CA ALA A 341 -31.82 -0.73 3.91
C ALA A 341 -31.12 -1.63 2.88
N VAL A 342 -31.35 -2.94 2.94
CA VAL A 342 -30.80 -3.90 1.98
C VAL A 342 -31.34 -3.63 0.57
N ALA A 343 -32.65 -3.42 0.42
CA ALA A 343 -33.26 -3.12 -0.87
C ALA A 343 -32.70 -1.84 -1.50
N LEU A 344 -32.50 -0.79 -0.70
CA LEU A 344 -31.89 0.47 -1.15
C LEU A 344 -30.43 0.27 -1.58
N LEU A 345 -29.65 -0.51 -0.84
CA LEU A 345 -28.26 -0.83 -1.22
C LEU A 345 -28.22 -1.64 -2.53
N LEU A 346 -29.09 -2.64 -2.70
CA LEU A 346 -29.17 -3.45 -3.92
C LEU A 346 -29.66 -2.62 -5.11
N ALA A 347 -30.62 -1.72 -4.91
CA ALA A 347 -31.04 -0.76 -5.93
C ALA A 347 -29.89 0.19 -6.31
N ALA A 348 -29.14 0.69 -5.32
CA ALA A 348 -27.97 1.53 -5.54
C ALA A 348 -26.87 0.79 -6.35
N CYS A 349 -26.71 -0.53 -6.19
CA CYS A 349 -25.81 -1.30 -7.06
C CYS A 349 -26.18 -1.16 -8.54
N GLY A 350 -27.47 -1.25 -8.87
CA GLY A 350 -27.99 -1.09 -10.23
C GLY A 350 -27.92 0.35 -10.75
N LEU A 351 -28.14 1.33 -9.87
CA LEU A 351 -27.99 2.75 -10.20
C LEU A 351 -26.52 3.18 -10.32
N SER A 352 -25.56 2.35 -9.90
CA SER A 352 -24.13 2.69 -9.97
C SER A 352 -23.47 2.22 -11.27
N HIS A 353 -23.60 0.93 -11.60
CA HIS A 353 -22.92 0.32 -12.74
C HIS A 353 -23.57 -1.01 -13.11
N GLU A 354 -23.48 -1.41 -14.38
CA GLU A 354 -24.18 -2.56 -14.95
C GLU A 354 -23.70 -3.88 -14.30
N VAL A 355 -22.39 -4.02 -14.10
CA VAL A 355 -21.77 -5.21 -13.48
C VAL A 355 -22.22 -5.39 -12.02
N THR A 356 -22.23 -4.30 -11.25
CA THR A 356 -22.65 -4.34 -9.84
C THR A 356 -24.17 -4.49 -9.73
N GLY A 357 -24.91 -3.93 -10.68
CA GLY A 357 -26.34 -4.12 -10.83
C GLY A 357 -26.71 -5.58 -11.08
N PHE A 358 -26.01 -6.25 -11.99
CA PHE A 358 -26.19 -7.68 -12.22
C PHE A 358 -25.92 -8.50 -10.95
N ALA A 359 -24.80 -8.24 -10.26
CA ALA A 359 -24.49 -8.91 -8.99
C ALA A 359 -25.55 -8.65 -7.91
N GLY A 360 -26.02 -7.41 -7.78
CA GLY A 360 -27.10 -7.04 -6.87
C GLY A 360 -28.44 -7.71 -7.21
N PHE A 361 -28.75 -7.85 -8.49
CA PHE A 361 -29.92 -8.58 -8.96
C PHE A 361 -29.84 -10.07 -8.59
N VAL A 362 -28.70 -10.72 -8.82
CA VAL A 362 -28.48 -12.12 -8.43
C VAL A 362 -28.64 -12.30 -6.92
N LEU A 363 -28.06 -11.41 -6.10
CA LEU A 363 -28.25 -11.43 -4.65
C LEU A 363 -29.72 -11.26 -4.25
N SER A 364 -30.46 -10.38 -4.93
CA SER A 364 -31.89 -10.18 -4.72
C SER A 364 -32.69 -11.46 -5.00
N LEU A 365 -32.37 -12.17 -6.08
CA LEU A 365 -33.01 -13.45 -6.41
C LEU A 365 -32.73 -14.53 -5.36
N VAL A 366 -31.50 -14.60 -4.84
CA VAL A 366 -31.14 -15.53 -3.76
C VAL A 366 -31.95 -15.25 -2.50
N LEU A 367 -32.10 -13.98 -2.12
CA LEU A 367 -32.91 -13.57 -0.97
C LEU A 367 -34.39 -13.91 -1.16
N LEU A 368 -34.94 -13.64 -2.36
CA LEU A 368 -36.32 -14.00 -2.69
C LEU A 368 -36.53 -15.51 -2.59
N HIS A 369 -35.63 -16.31 -3.16
CA HIS A 369 -35.71 -17.77 -3.11
C HIS A 369 -35.66 -18.31 -1.68
N ARG A 370 -34.78 -17.77 -0.83
CA ARG A 370 -34.70 -18.14 0.59
C ARG A 370 -35.97 -17.75 1.35
N GLY A 371 -36.49 -16.53 1.12
CA GLY A 371 -37.73 -16.07 1.72
C GLY A 371 -38.93 -16.97 1.38
N LEU A 372 -39.02 -17.43 0.13
CA LEU A 372 -40.07 -18.36 -0.30
C LEU A 372 -39.93 -19.77 0.33
N ARG A 373 -38.71 -20.22 0.63
CA ARG A 373 -38.46 -21.53 1.26
C ARG A 373 -38.57 -21.52 2.79
N GLY A 374 -38.28 -20.39 3.44
CA GLY A 374 -38.32 -20.25 4.90
C GLY A 374 -39.69 -19.88 5.47
N GLY A 375 -40.69 -19.63 4.62
CA GLY A 375 -42.07 -19.31 5.00
C GLY A 375 -43.03 -20.50 5.01
N GLY A 376 -42.51 -21.74 5.12
CA GLY A 376 -43.28 -22.98 5.26
C GLY A 376 -43.27 -23.52 6.68
#